data_AF-R0MI32-F1
#
_entry.id   AF-R0MI32-F1
#
_cell.length_a   1.000
_cell.length_b   1.000
_cell.length_c   1.000
_cell.angle_alpha   90.00
_cell.angle_beta   90.00
_cell.angle_gamma   90.00
#
_symmetry.space_group_name_H-M   'P 1'
#
loop_
_entity.id
_entity.type
_entity.pdbx_description
1 polymer ?
#
loop_
_entity_poly.entity_id
_entity_poly.type
_entity_poly.pdbx_seq_one_letter_code
_entity_poly.pdbx_strand_id
1 'polypeptide(L)'
;MPFSLLEQLAFSYGLFNLSTNKPINFTTKPSPFSRVLYNEVLEIQKDLQLLYYNLFLDLDSYSFEDDFYNYLKSIRSPDKNKKIIAFYLRSDYLLDRVGDYNEVDHGVDHKVDDTPLNPNTPLNPNNPNPITTTTPHPSHIDYIYKQVEINTIAQCFSFFGPILNKIHSKFYPNTLISDSDLKFINFLLFLNDQYFKIYKLKGIIAMIDINDNINSSNFLEKMKII
;
A
#
# COMPACT_ATOMS: atom_id res chain seq x y z
N MET A 1 -4.17 -7.23 -32.99
CA MET A 1 -2.72 -7.25 -32.75
C MET A 1 -2.41 -8.43 -31.85
N PRO A 2 -1.37 -9.24 -32.10
CA PRO A 2 -1.01 -10.32 -31.20
C PRO A 2 -0.56 -9.74 -29.86
N PHE A 3 -1.02 -10.34 -28.75
CA PHE A 3 -0.57 -9.98 -27.40
C PHE A 3 0.94 -10.21 -27.28
N SER A 4 1.64 -9.32 -26.57
CA SER A 4 3.01 -9.53 -26.14
C SER A 4 3.12 -10.77 -25.25
N LEU A 5 4.31 -11.38 -25.16
CA LEU A 5 4.54 -12.53 -24.29
C LEU A 5 4.14 -12.25 -22.82
N LEU A 6 4.38 -11.03 -22.35
CA LEU A 6 4.02 -10.61 -21.00
C LEU A 6 2.50 -10.60 -20.80
N GLU A 7 1.74 -10.09 -21.77
CA GLU A 7 0.27 -10.11 -21.73
C GLU A 7 -0.28 -11.55 -21.84
N GLN A 8 0.31 -12.41 -22.66
CA GLN A 8 -0.08 -13.82 -22.75
C GLN A 8 0.13 -14.55 -21.41
N LEU A 9 1.24 -14.26 -20.72
CA LEU A 9 1.48 -14.76 -19.37
C LEU A 9 0.48 -14.17 -18.38
N ALA A 10 0.19 -12.87 -18.43
CA ALA A 10 -0.84 -12.27 -17.59
C ALA A 10 -2.19 -13.00 -17.77
N PHE A 11 -2.60 -13.27 -19.01
CA PHE A 11 -3.80 -14.07 -19.28
C PHE A 11 -3.75 -15.48 -18.68
N SER A 12 -2.66 -16.23 -18.91
CA SER A 12 -2.58 -17.62 -18.44
C SER A 12 -2.57 -17.75 -16.91
N TYR A 13 -2.13 -16.70 -16.22
CA TYR A 13 -2.16 -16.61 -14.75
C TYR A 13 -3.43 -15.94 -14.20
N GLY A 14 -4.37 -15.55 -15.07
CA GLY A 14 -5.65 -14.97 -14.65
C GLY A 14 -5.61 -13.47 -14.34
N LEU A 15 -4.61 -12.71 -14.79
CA LEU A 15 -4.55 -11.25 -14.65
C LEU A 15 -5.25 -10.53 -15.81
N PHE A 16 -6.55 -10.78 -15.97
CA PHE A 16 -7.36 -10.14 -17.00
C PHE A 16 -8.73 -9.73 -16.47
N ASN A 17 -9.25 -8.63 -17.00
CA ASN A 17 -10.61 -8.21 -16.78
C ASN A 17 -11.53 -9.07 -17.66
N LEU A 18 -12.35 -9.89 -17.02
CA LEU A 18 -13.19 -10.85 -17.70
C LEU A 18 -14.29 -10.20 -18.55
N SER A 19 -14.82 -9.04 -18.15
CA SER A 19 -15.83 -8.31 -18.93
C SER A 19 -15.34 -7.81 -20.27
N THR A 20 -14.09 -7.35 -20.28
CA THR A 20 -13.45 -6.78 -21.47
C THR A 20 -12.61 -7.81 -22.21
N ASN A 21 -12.34 -8.95 -21.58
CA ASN A 21 -11.33 -9.93 -21.99
C ASN A 21 -9.98 -9.28 -22.34
N LYS A 22 -9.58 -8.26 -21.55
CA LYS A 22 -8.30 -7.56 -21.68
C LYS A 22 -7.45 -7.80 -20.43
N PRO A 23 -6.10 -7.82 -20.54
CA PRO A 23 -5.25 -7.85 -19.37
C PRO A 23 -5.60 -6.68 -18.43
N ILE A 24 -5.50 -6.89 -17.12
CA ILE A 24 -5.56 -5.78 -16.17
C ILE A 24 -4.37 -4.85 -16.41
N ASN A 25 -4.48 -3.57 -16.01
CA ASN A 25 -3.33 -2.67 -16.07
C ASN A 25 -2.25 -3.14 -15.08
N PHE A 26 -1.04 -3.42 -15.59
CA PHE A 26 0.11 -3.78 -14.78
C PHE A 26 1.39 -3.17 -15.34
N THR A 27 2.43 -3.08 -14.51
CA THR A 27 3.74 -2.58 -14.94
C THR A 27 4.49 -3.62 -15.75
N THR A 28 5.24 -3.19 -16.76
CA THR A 28 6.06 -4.10 -17.58
C THR A 28 7.32 -4.58 -16.87
N LYS A 29 7.70 -3.91 -15.78
CA LYS A 29 8.85 -4.22 -14.93
C LYS A 29 8.47 -4.09 -13.45
N PRO A 30 9.11 -4.84 -12.54
CA PRO A 30 8.95 -4.61 -11.11
C PRO A 30 9.53 -3.25 -10.71
N SER A 31 8.91 -2.58 -9.75
CA SER A 31 9.46 -1.36 -9.18
C SER A 31 10.74 -1.65 -8.39
N PRO A 32 11.82 -0.86 -8.55
CA PRO A 32 13.00 -1.01 -7.72
C PRO A 32 12.66 -0.65 -6.27
N PHE A 33 13.12 -1.48 -5.33
CA PHE A 33 12.78 -1.32 -3.91
C PHE A 33 13.98 -1.75 -3.04
N SER A 34 14.35 -0.91 -2.07
CA SER A 34 15.43 -1.23 -1.13
C SER A 34 15.02 -2.38 -0.20
N ARG A 35 15.83 -3.44 -0.16
CA ARG A 35 15.57 -4.60 0.71
C ARG A 35 15.57 -4.22 2.19
N VAL A 36 16.42 -3.27 2.59
CA VAL A 36 16.51 -2.80 3.99
C VAL A 36 15.19 -2.17 4.39
N LEU A 37 14.76 -1.17 3.63
CA LEU A 37 13.51 -0.46 3.89
C LEU A 37 12.26 -1.38 3.77
N TYR A 38 12.31 -2.40 2.91
CA TYR A 38 11.22 -3.38 2.79
C TYR A 38 11.06 -4.16 4.10
N ASN A 39 12.16 -4.61 4.68
CA ASN A 39 12.14 -5.33 5.93
C ASN A 39 11.67 -4.44 7.09
N GLU A 40 12.05 -3.15 7.10
CA GLU A 40 11.55 -2.19 8.09
C GLU A 40 10.02 -2.06 8.02
N VAL A 41 9.46 -1.89 6.81
CA VAL A 41 8.01 -1.83 6.61
C VAL A 41 7.32 -3.12 7.08
N LEU A 42 7.93 -4.29 6.84
CA LEU A 42 7.38 -5.57 7.31
C LEU A 42 7.33 -5.68 8.84
N GLU A 43 8.32 -5.12 9.55
CA GLU A 43 8.31 -5.11 11.01
C GLU A 43 7.27 -4.11 11.55
N ILE A 44 7.23 -2.90 10.99
CA ILE A 44 6.23 -1.87 11.34
C ILE A 44 4.79 -2.38 11.14
N GLN A 45 4.55 -3.20 10.11
CA GLN A 45 3.24 -3.78 9.84
C GLN A 45 2.68 -4.60 11.03
N LYS A 46 3.54 -5.25 11.83
CA LYS A 46 3.11 -6.00 13.03
C LYS A 46 2.67 -5.05 14.14
N ASP A 47 3.45 -4.00 14.36
CA ASP A 47 3.16 -2.99 15.38
C ASP A 47 1.87 -2.22 15.03
N LEU A 48 1.68 -1.88 13.75
CA LEU A 48 0.43 -1.27 13.27
C LEU A 48 -0.77 -2.19 13.48
N GLN A 49 -0.65 -3.49 13.22
CA GLN A 49 -1.74 -4.43 13.48
C GLN A 49 -2.13 -4.45 14.96
N LEU A 50 -1.14 -4.48 15.86
CA LEU A 50 -1.39 -4.46 17.30
C LEU A 50 -1.99 -3.13 17.77
N LEU A 51 -1.46 -2.01 17.28
CA LEU A 51 -1.97 -0.67 17.57
C LEU A 51 -3.45 -0.56 17.18
N TYR A 52 -3.77 -0.85 15.92
CA TYR A 52 -5.14 -0.74 15.44
C TYR A 52 -6.07 -1.75 16.13
N TYR A 53 -5.62 -2.98 16.38
CA TYR A 53 -6.39 -3.94 17.16
C TYR A 53 -6.77 -3.39 18.55
N ASN A 54 -5.82 -2.80 19.26
CA ASN A 54 -6.07 -2.19 20.56
C ASN A 54 -7.01 -0.97 20.46
N LEU A 55 -6.88 -0.14 19.41
CA LEU A 55 -7.82 0.96 19.15
C LEU A 55 -9.24 0.44 18.92
N PHE A 56 -9.41 -0.66 18.19
CA PHE A 56 -10.73 -1.29 18.01
C PHE A 56 -11.31 -1.82 19.32
N LEU A 57 -10.48 -2.34 20.22
CA LEU A 57 -10.93 -2.75 21.56
C LEU A 57 -11.36 -1.56 22.42
N ASP A 58 -10.75 -0.39 22.23
CA ASP A 58 -10.96 0.81 23.05
C ASP A 58 -11.92 1.84 22.43
N LEU A 59 -12.79 1.42 21.50
CA LEU A 59 -13.69 2.33 20.77
C LEU A 59 -14.60 3.19 21.69
N ASP A 60 -14.91 2.69 22.89
CA ASP A 60 -15.78 3.35 23.86
C ASP A 60 -15.11 4.57 24.54
N SER A 61 -13.78 4.67 24.48
CA SER A 61 -13.01 5.81 24.99
C SER A 61 -13.02 7.03 24.05
N TYR A 62 -13.58 6.88 22.85
CA TYR A 62 -13.69 7.93 21.85
C TYR A 62 -15.16 8.33 21.64
N SER A 63 -15.39 9.55 21.16
CA SER A 63 -16.72 10.01 20.73
C SER A 63 -16.58 10.83 19.46
N PHE A 64 -17.37 10.48 18.44
CA PHE A 64 -17.39 11.18 17.16
C PHE A 64 -18.82 11.59 16.84
N GLU A 65 -18.99 12.80 16.33
CA GLU A 65 -20.28 13.28 15.81
C GLU A 65 -20.47 12.76 14.37
N ASP A 66 -20.59 11.45 14.24
CA ASP A 66 -20.75 10.76 12.95
C ASP A 66 -21.84 9.68 13.04
N ASP A 67 -22.75 9.67 12.07
CA ASP A 67 -23.90 8.76 12.05
C ASP A 67 -23.48 7.29 11.95
N PHE A 68 -22.43 7.01 11.18
CA PHE A 68 -21.91 5.65 11.04
C PHE A 68 -21.22 5.20 12.33
N TYR A 69 -20.48 6.07 13.00
CA TYR A 69 -19.94 5.80 14.35
C TYR A 69 -21.06 5.52 15.36
N ASN A 70 -22.10 6.35 15.40
CA ASN A 70 -23.25 6.15 16.29
C ASN A 70 -23.95 4.81 16.02
N TYR A 71 -24.10 4.44 14.75
CA TYR A 71 -24.59 3.13 14.34
C TYR A 71 -23.70 1.99 14.86
N LEU A 72 -22.38 2.04 14.63
CA LEU A 72 -21.43 1.03 15.13
C LEU A 72 -21.47 0.91 16.66
N LYS A 73 -21.51 2.04 17.37
CA LYS A 73 -21.64 2.09 18.82
C LYS A 73 -22.93 1.44 19.29
N SER A 74 -24.04 1.64 18.58
CA SER A 74 -25.34 1.03 18.91
C SER A 74 -25.35 -0.50 18.74
N ILE A 75 -24.55 -1.06 17.83
CA ILE A 75 -24.42 -2.52 17.64
C ILE A 75 -23.51 -3.14 18.71
N ARG A 76 -22.48 -2.41 19.16
CA ARG A 76 -21.50 -2.87 20.15
C ARG A 76 -22.06 -2.81 21.57
N SER A 77 -22.80 -1.75 21.90
CA SER A 77 -23.32 -1.48 23.25
C SER A 77 -24.15 -2.61 23.89
N PRO A 78 -24.98 -3.38 23.16
CA PRO A 78 -25.81 -4.44 23.74
C PRO A 78 -25.05 -5.72 24.11
N ASP A 79 -23.85 -5.95 23.56
CA ASP A 79 -23.17 -7.24 23.69
C ASP A 79 -21.64 -7.06 23.76
N LYS A 80 -21.18 -6.51 24.89
CA LYS A 80 -19.75 -6.31 25.21
C LYS A 80 -18.91 -7.60 25.20
N ASN A 81 -19.56 -8.76 25.10
CA ASN A 81 -18.89 -10.07 25.04
C ASN A 81 -18.50 -10.50 23.62
N LYS A 82 -18.90 -9.76 22.57
CA LYS A 82 -18.48 -10.06 21.20
C LYS A 82 -16.98 -9.81 21.05
N LYS A 83 -16.23 -10.90 20.90
CA LYS A 83 -14.79 -10.87 20.69
C LYS A 83 -14.49 -10.58 19.22
N ILE A 84 -13.48 -9.74 18.97
CA ILE A 84 -12.88 -9.60 17.64
C ILE A 84 -12.24 -10.96 17.30
N ILE A 85 -12.78 -11.63 16.29
CA ILE A 85 -12.33 -12.97 15.87
C ILE A 85 -11.09 -12.87 14.99
N ALA A 86 -11.04 -11.85 14.14
CA ALA A 86 -9.98 -11.67 13.17
C ALA A 86 -9.85 -10.19 12.81
N PHE A 87 -8.62 -9.80 12.44
CA PHE A 87 -8.29 -8.45 12.01
C PHE A 87 -7.37 -8.53 10.81
N TYR A 88 -7.70 -7.78 9.75
CA TYR A 88 -6.91 -7.74 8.52
C TYR A 88 -6.68 -6.28 8.12
N LEU A 89 -5.41 -5.91 8.03
CA LEU A 89 -4.97 -4.53 7.81
C LEU A 89 -3.97 -4.49 6.67
N ARG A 90 -4.09 -3.47 5.82
CA ARG A 90 -3.09 -3.09 4.82
C ARG A 90 -2.63 -1.67 5.10
N SER A 91 -1.32 -1.48 5.17
CA SER A 91 -0.71 -0.14 5.22
C SER A 91 -0.04 0.15 3.88
N ASP A 92 -0.35 1.32 3.32
CA ASP A 92 0.20 1.78 2.06
C ASP A 92 1.27 2.85 2.33
N TYR A 93 2.40 2.77 1.62
CA TYR A 93 3.55 3.65 1.80
C TYR A 93 3.99 4.25 0.47
N LEU A 94 4.45 5.50 0.52
CA LEU A 94 5.17 6.14 -0.58
C LEU A 94 6.62 6.40 -0.17
N LEU A 95 7.51 6.35 -1.15
CA LEU A 95 8.92 6.68 -0.98
C LEU A 95 9.09 8.19 -1.08
N ASP A 96 9.71 8.78 -0.08
CA ASP A 96 9.95 10.21 0.03
C ASP A 96 11.45 10.50 0.10
N ARG A 97 11.90 11.65 -0.41
CA ARG A 97 13.32 12.04 -0.40
C ARG A 97 13.65 12.75 0.90
N VAL A 98 14.70 12.28 1.57
CA VAL A 98 15.25 12.96 2.74
C VAL A 98 15.88 14.27 2.26
N GLY A 99 15.21 15.38 2.55
CA GLY A 99 15.66 16.73 2.15
C GLY A 99 14.56 17.61 1.56
N ASP A 100 13.49 17.01 1.00
CA ASP A 100 12.35 17.75 0.44
C ASP A 100 11.47 18.41 1.53
N TYR A 101 11.78 18.16 2.82
CA TYR A 101 11.09 18.71 3.98
C TYR A 101 11.55 20.11 4.42
N ASN A 102 12.61 20.66 3.81
CA ASN A 102 13.20 21.93 4.28
C ASN A 102 12.64 23.21 3.63
N GLU A 103 11.69 23.14 2.69
CA GLU A 103 11.16 24.35 2.05
C GLU A 103 9.65 24.27 1.73
N VAL A 104 8.80 24.01 2.72
CA VAL A 104 7.46 24.62 2.71
C VAL A 104 7.09 25.00 4.14
N ASP A 105 7.67 26.10 4.61
CA ASP A 105 7.09 26.86 5.72
C ASP A 105 5.72 27.36 5.23
N HIS A 106 4.66 26.63 5.57
CA HIS A 106 3.30 27.11 5.39
C HIS A 106 3.03 28.24 6.39
N GLY A 107 3.60 29.43 6.13
CA GLY A 107 3.16 30.63 6.83
C GLY A 107 4.14 31.78 6.98
N VAL A 108 4.75 32.30 5.91
CA VAL A 108 5.10 33.74 5.85
C VAL A 108 5.01 34.24 4.41
N ASP A 109 4.12 35.20 4.15
CA ASP A 109 4.11 36.04 2.95
C ASP A 109 5.43 36.82 2.84
N HIS A 110 6.45 36.24 2.22
CA HIS A 110 7.59 37.00 1.75
C HIS A 110 7.24 37.59 0.38
N LYS A 111 6.83 38.87 0.39
CA LYS A 111 6.90 39.73 -0.79
C LYS A 111 8.33 39.65 -1.34
N VAL A 112 8.48 39.02 -2.50
CA VAL A 112 9.73 39.04 -3.26
C VAL A 112 9.92 40.46 -3.77
N ASP A 113 10.93 41.15 -3.26
CA ASP A 113 11.36 42.46 -3.75
C ASP A 113 12.16 42.24 -5.04
N ASP A 114 11.53 42.49 -6.18
CA ASP A 114 12.13 42.42 -7.52
C ASP A 114 13.12 43.59 -7.75
N THR A 115 14.25 43.57 -7.04
CA THR A 115 15.35 44.52 -7.32
C THR A 115 16.39 43.84 -8.23
N PRO A 116 16.57 44.28 -9.48
CA PRO A 116 17.56 43.68 -10.37
C PRO A 116 18.99 43.94 -9.89
N LEU A 117 19.79 42.87 -9.85
CA LEU A 117 21.22 42.89 -9.52
C LEU A 117 21.99 43.79 -10.50
N ASN A 118 22.76 44.74 -9.94
CA ASN A 118 23.62 45.65 -10.69
C ASN A 118 24.81 44.88 -11.31
N PRO A 119 24.99 44.89 -12.65
CA PRO A 119 25.99 44.09 -13.35
C PRO A 119 27.45 44.61 -13.24
N ASN A 120 27.72 45.64 -12.42
CA ASN A 120 29.02 46.32 -12.40
C ASN A 120 29.89 46.03 -11.16
N THR A 121 29.73 44.90 -10.48
CA THR A 121 30.63 44.52 -9.38
C THR A 121 31.96 43.98 -9.94
N PRO A 122 33.12 44.64 -9.72
CA PRO A 122 34.39 44.18 -10.28
C PRO A 122 34.88 42.89 -9.60
N LEU A 123 35.31 41.92 -10.40
CA LEU A 123 35.96 40.69 -9.95
C LEU A 123 37.34 41.00 -9.34
N ASN A 124 37.56 40.57 -8.09
CA ASN A 124 38.84 40.70 -7.39
C ASN A 124 39.88 39.69 -7.96
N PRO A 125 41.01 40.13 -8.52
CA PRO A 125 41.95 39.27 -9.24
C PRO A 125 42.98 38.53 -8.36
N ASN A 126 42.94 38.64 -7.03
CA ASN A 126 44.02 38.13 -6.16
C ASN A 126 43.65 36.88 -5.32
N ASN A 127 43.17 35.81 -5.96
CA ASN A 127 43.09 34.51 -5.27
C ASN A 127 43.73 33.38 -6.10
N PRO A 128 45.02 33.06 -5.90
CA PRO A 128 45.69 31.97 -6.58
C PRO A 128 45.50 30.68 -5.77
N ASN A 129 44.45 29.94 -6.08
CA ASN A 129 44.36 28.51 -5.78
C ASN A 129 43.42 27.86 -6.79
N PRO A 130 43.88 26.97 -7.69
CA PRO A 130 42.99 26.03 -8.33
C PRO A 130 42.67 24.98 -7.27
N ILE A 131 41.58 25.20 -6.53
CA ILE A 131 40.92 24.12 -5.81
C ILE A 131 40.49 23.15 -6.91
N THR A 132 41.18 22.01 -6.99
CA THR A 132 40.64 20.80 -7.62
C THR A 132 39.32 20.49 -6.92
N THR A 133 38.24 21.04 -7.45
CA THR A 133 36.88 20.59 -7.15
C THR A 133 36.79 19.18 -7.72
N THR A 134 37.13 18.19 -6.89
CA THR A 134 36.47 16.91 -6.97
C THR A 134 34.98 17.23 -6.89
N THR A 135 34.29 17.19 -8.03
CA THR A 135 32.83 17.19 -8.06
C THR A 135 32.39 16.16 -7.02
N PRO A 136 31.67 16.56 -5.96
CA PRO A 136 31.06 15.60 -5.07
C PRO A 136 30.23 14.71 -5.97
N HIS A 137 30.52 13.40 -5.98
CA HIS A 137 29.57 12.43 -6.51
C HIS A 137 28.23 12.78 -5.86
N PRO A 138 27.16 13.00 -6.64
CA PRO A 138 25.90 13.47 -6.08
C PRO A 138 25.52 12.55 -4.93
N SER A 139 25.47 13.19 -3.77
CA SER A 139 25.00 12.72 -2.48
C SER A 139 24.06 11.53 -2.62
N HIS A 140 24.32 10.47 -1.86
CA HIS A 140 23.31 9.47 -1.55
C HIS A 140 22.02 10.20 -1.17
N ILE A 141 21.04 10.21 -2.07
CA ILE A 141 19.71 10.69 -1.75
C ILE A 141 19.16 9.61 -0.85
N ASP A 142 19.13 9.89 0.45
CA ASP A 142 18.46 9.04 1.41
C ASP A 142 16.96 9.13 1.12
N TYR A 143 16.28 8.00 1.20
CA TYR A 143 14.84 7.92 1.04
C TYR A 143 14.23 7.34 2.31
N ILE A 144 13.05 7.83 2.69
CA ILE A 144 12.25 7.29 3.79
C ILE A 144 10.90 6.83 3.26
N TYR A 145 10.31 5.83 3.91
CA TYR A 145 8.92 5.48 3.64
C TYR A 145 7.99 6.28 4.52
N LYS A 146 7.05 6.97 3.88
CA LYS A 146 5.95 7.65 4.54
C LYS A 146 4.71 6.80 4.39
N GLN A 147 4.11 6.43 5.52
CA GLN A 147 2.79 5.81 5.53
C GLN A 147 1.77 6.84 5.03
N VAL A 148 1.02 6.48 4.00
CA VAL A 148 0.01 7.37 3.40
C VAL A 148 -1.41 6.91 3.66
N GLU A 149 -1.62 5.62 3.89
CA GLU A 149 -2.95 5.08 4.09
C GLU A 149 -2.96 3.83 4.98
N ILE A 150 -4.04 3.68 5.74
CA ILE A 150 -4.39 2.45 6.46
C ILE A 150 -5.76 2.03 6.01
N ASN A 151 -5.83 0.82 5.49
CA ASN A 151 -7.06 0.17 5.11
C ASN A 151 -7.34 -0.95 6.12
N THR A 152 -8.59 -1.07 6.57
CA THR A 152 -9.06 -2.18 7.45
C THR A 152 -10.29 -2.90 6.91
N ILE A 153 -10.87 -2.41 5.81
CA ILE A 153 -12.10 -2.93 5.20
C ILE A 153 -11.86 -3.08 3.70
N ALA A 154 -12.46 -4.11 3.09
CA ALA A 154 -12.48 -4.32 1.63
C ALA A 154 -11.09 -4.31 0.97
N GLN A 155 -10.14 -5.00 1.59
CA GLN A 155 -8.79 -5.15 1.04
C GLN A 155 -8.82 -5.86 -0.32
N CYS A 156 -8.10 -5.28 -1.28
CA CYS A 156 -7.96 -5.80 -2.63
C CYS A 156 -6.51 -6.16 -2.95
N PHE A 157 -6.32 -6.93 -4.02
CA PHE A 157 -5.03 -7.25 -4.65
C PHE A 157 -4.11 -8.20 -3.87
N SER A 158 -4.60 -8.87 -2.82
CA SER A 158 -3.82 -9.86 -2.05
C SER A 158 -3.28 -11.00 -2.92
N PHE A 159 -3.97 -11.32 -4.03
CA PHE A 159 -3.54 -12.30 -5.02
C PHE A 159 -2.82 -11.69 -6.23
N PHE A 160 -3.16 -10.46 -6.62
CA PHE A 160 -2.65 -9.87 -7.86
C PHE A 160 -1.15 -9.57 -7.75
N GLY A 161 -0.70 -9.04 -6.61
CA GLY A 161 0.72 -8.79 -6.35
C GLY A 161 1.59 -10.04 -6.52
N PRO A 162 1.37 -11.13 -5.76
CA PRO A 162 2.13 -12.36 -5.91
C PRO A 162 2.12 -12.95 -7.32
N ILE A 163 0.99 -12.88 -8.03
CA ILE A 163 0.90 -13.37 -9.41
C ILE A 163 1.75 -12.52 -10.34
N LEU A 164 1.68 -11.19 -10.22
CA LEU A 164 2.48 -10.28 -11.04
C LEU A 164 3.98 -10.49 -10.76
N ASN A 165 4.37 -10.66 -9.50
CA ASN A 165 5.77 -10.94 -9.14
C ASN A 165 6.25 -12.29 -9.71
N LYS A 166 5.40 -13.32 -9.76
CA LYS A 166 5.69 -14.60 -10.43
C LYS A 166 5.87 -14.45 -11.95
N ILE A 167 5.17 -13.52 -12.58
CA ILE A 167 5.35 -13.22 -14.01
C ILE A 167 6.64 -12.44 -14.22
N HIS A 168 6.86 -11.37 -13.45
CA HIS A 168 8.08 -10.54 -13.53
C HIS A 168 9.35 -11.35 -13.25
N SER A 169 9.33 -12.31 -12.32
CA SER A 169 10.51 -13.13 -12.00
C SER A 169 11.03 -13.96 -13.18
N LYS A 170 10.18 -14.24 -14.20
CA LYS A 170 10.61 -14.91 -15.44
C LYS A 170 11.52 -14.03 -16.31
N PHE A 171 11.46 -12.71 -16.13
CA PHE A 171 12.23 -11.72 -16.90
C PHE A 171 13.26 -10.98 -16.06
N TYR A 172 13.05 -10.89 -14.74
CA TYR A 172 13.86 -10.12 -13.79
C TYR A 172 14.24 -11.02 -12.60
N PRO A 173 15.44 -11.64 -12.59
CA PRO A 173 15.82 -12.66 -11.60
C PRO A 173 15.77 -12.21 -10.13
N ASN A 174 15.91 -10.91 -9.88
CA ASN A 174 15.90 -10.34 -8.54
C ASN A 174 14.50 -9.93 -8.04
N THR A 175 13.44 -10.30 -8.76
CA THR A 175 12.06 -10.04 -8.33
C THR A 175 11.73 -10.87 -7.10
N LEU A 176 11.41 -10.21 -5.99
CA LEU A 176 10.88 -10.88 -4.81
C LEU A 176 9.47 -11.39 -5.09
N ILE A 177 9.18 -12.66 -4.81
CA ILE A 177 7.82 -13.20 -4.89
C ILE A 177 7.20 -13.14 -3.49
N SER A 178 6.14 -12.34 -3.34
CA SER A 178 5.39 -12.23 -2.08
C SER A 178 4.59 -13.51 -1.78
N ASP A 179 4.44 -13.83 -0.49
CA ASP A 179 3.62 -14.91 0.05
C ASP A 179 2.25 -14.43 0.57
N SER A 180 1.85 -13.20 0.22
CA SER A 180 0.60 -12.59 0.69
C SER A 180 -0.65 -13.37 0.28
N ASP A 181 -0.62 -14.08 -0.84
CA ASP A 181 -1.70 -14.95 -1.31
C ASP A 181 -1.91 -16.12 -0.34
N LEU A 182 -0.83 -16.81 0.05
CA LEU A 182 -0.87 -17.90 1.02
C LEU A 182 -1.30 -17.41 2.40
N LYS A 183 -0.77 -16.27 2.86
CA LYS A 183 -1.18 -15.66 4.14
C LYS A 183 -2.67 -15.33 4.16
N PHE A 184 -3.20 -14.81 3.05
CA PHE A 184 -4.62 -14.51 2.93
C PHE A 184 -5.48 -15.78 2.89
N ILE A 185 -5.07 -16.84 2.18
CA ILE A 185 -5.76 -18.14 2.22
C ILE A 185 -5.81 -18.69 3.64
N ASN A 186 -4.69 -18.68 4.37
CA ASN A 186 -4.64 -19.14 5.75
C ASN A 186 -5.55 -18.33 6.67
N PHE A 187 -5.64 -17.02 6.44
CA PHE A 187 -6.57 -16.15 7.15
C PHE A 187 -8.03 -16.55 6.88
N LEU A 188 -8.41 -16.84 5.63
CA LEU A 188 -9.76 -17.31 5.29
C LEU A 188 -10.08 -18.67 5.91
N LEU A 189 -9.13 -19.63 5.87
CA LEU A 189 -9.30 -20.94 6.50
C LEU A 189 -9.52 -20.80 8.02
N PHE A 190 -8.73 -19.95 8.67
CA PHE A 190 -8.92 -19.62 10.08
C PHE A 190 -10.32 -19.05 10.34
N LEU A 191 -10.79 -18.11 9.52
CA LEU A 191 -12.14 -17.55 9.65
C LEU A 191 -13.23 -18.60 9.51
N ASN A 192 -13.11 -19.50 8.52
CA ASN A 192 -14.04 -20.61 8.33
C ASN A 192 -14.11 -21.51 9.57
N ASP A 193 -12.96 -21.84 10.16
CA ASP A 193 -12.90 -22.65 11.38
C ASP A 193 -13.56 -21.95 12.57
N GLN A 194 -13.33 -20.65 12.75
CA GLN A 194 -13.98 -19.88 13.82
C GLN A 194 -15.49 -19.78 13.61
N TYR A 195 -15.93 -19.56 12.36
CA TYR A 195 -17.34 -19.52 12.00
C TYR A 195 -18.03 -20.87 12.29
N PHE A 196 -17.43 -21.99 11.88
CA PHE A 196 -17.95 -23.32 12.18
C PHE A 196 -18.00 -23.59 13.69
N LYS A 197 -16.99 -23.17 14.48
CA LYS A 197 -16.99 -23.35 15.93
C LYS A 197 -18.18 -22.66 16.60
N ILE A 198 -18.50 -21.44 16.15
CA ILE A 198 -19.56 -20.59 16.72
C ILE A 198 -20.94 -21.04 16.24
N TYR A 199 -21.13 -21.20 14.93
CA TYR A 199 -22.46 -21.38 14.33
C TYR A 199 -22.79 -22.82 13.95
N LYS A 200 -21.81 -23.74 13.98
CA LYS A 200 -21.95 -25.14 13.51
C LYS A 200 -22.35 -25.27 12.04
N LEU A 201 -22.10 -24.22 11.26
CA LEU A 201 -22.35 -24.18 9.82
C LEU A 201 -21.02 -24.22 9.07
N LYS A 202 -20.96 -25.01 7.99
CA LYS A 202 -19.80 -25.06 7.10
C LYS A 202 -19.89 -23.92 6.08
N GLY A 203 -18.76 -23.26 5.80
CA GLY A 203 -18.65 -22.17 4.85
C GLY A 203 -18.43 -20.81 5.53
N ILE A 204 -17.99 -19.83 4.74
CA ILE A 204 -17.82 -18.44 5.17
C ILE A 204 -18.98 -17.64 4.59
N ILE A 205 -19.70 -16.88 5.42
CA ILE A 205 -20.56 -15.82 4.90
C ILE A 205 -19.65 -14.66 4.53
N ALA A 206 -19.38 -14.51 3.24
CA ALA A 206 -18.69 -13.35 2.71
C ALA A 206 -19.72 -12.29 2.35
N MET A 207 -19.53 -11.06 2.85
CA MET A 207 -20.23 -9.89 2.33
C MET A 207 -19.59 -9.54 0.99
N ILE A 208 -20.15 -10.13 -0.06
CA ILE A 208 -19.77 -9.87 -1.44
C ILE A 208 -20.81 -8.90 -1.98
N ASP A 209 -20.37 -7.80 -2.61
CA ASP A 209 -21.28 -6.93 -3.37
C ASP A 209 -22.14 -7.80 -4.29
N ILE A 210 -23.46 -7.56 -4.28
CA ILE A 210 -24.50 -8.22 -5.08
C ILE A 210 -24.12 -8.29 -6.56
N ASN A 211 -23.32 -7.34 -7.04
CA ASN A 211 -22.69 -7.43 -8.36
C ASN A 211 -21.58 -8.49 -8.37
N ASP A 212 -21.98 -9.76 -8.43
CA ASP A 212 -21.13 -10.92 -8.75
C ASP A 212 -20.86 -11.04 -10.26
N ASN A 213 -21.30 -10.06 -11.04
CA ASN A 213 -21.08 -10.08 -12.47
C ASN A 213 -19.59 -10.04 -12.81
N ILE A 214 -19.30 -10.55 -14.01
CA ILE A 214 -17.98 -10.62 -14.63
C ILE A 214 -17.31 -9.25 -14.83
N ASN A 215 -18.08 -8.16 -14.66
CA ASN A 215 -17.64 -6.78 -14.77
C ASN A 215 -17.20 -6.19 -13.42
N SER A 216 -17.38 -6.90 -12.31
CA SER A 216 -16.89 -6.44 -11.00
C SER A 216 -15.36 -6.47 -10.95
N SER A 217 -14.75 -5.41 -10.41
CA SER A 217 -13.30 -5.22 -10.37
C SER A 217 -12.55 -6.29 -9.56
N ASN A 218 -13.26 -6.99 -8.67
CA ASN A 218 -12.74 -8.06 -7.82
C ASN A 218 -13.37 -9.44 -8.12
N PHE A 219 -13.99 -9.65 -9.28
CA PHE A 219 -14.63 -10.92 -9.65
C PHE A 219 -13.72 -12.15 -9.45
N LEU A 220 -12.47 -12.07 -9.89
CA LEU A 220 -11.53 -13.19 -9.80
C LEU A 220 -11.15 -13.53 -8.35
N GLU A 221 -11.14 -12.53 -7.46
CA GLU A 221 -10.96 -12.75 -6.04
C GLU A 221 -12.19 -13.45 -5.45
N LYS A 222 -13.40 -13.01 -5.83
CA LYS A 222 -14.66 -13.68 -5.45
C LYS A 222 -14.68 -15.15 -5.87
N MET A 223 -14.32 -15.46 -7.12
CA MET A 223 -14.30 -16.83 -7.67
C MET A 223 -13.27 -17.76 -7.03
N LYS A 224 -12.22 -17.23 -6.38
CA LYS A 224 -11.26 -18.05 -5.62
C LYS A 224 -11.73 -18.33 -4.20
N ILE A 225 -12.66 -17.52 -3.69
CA ILE A 225 -13.23 -17.63 -2.34
C ILE A 225 -14.46 -18.56 -2.35
N ILE A 226 -15.25 -18.54 -3.43
CA ILE A 226 -16.36 -19.46 -3.71
C ILE A 226 -15.81 -20.84 -4.10
#